data_AF-A0ABD6CV34-F1
#
_entry.id   AF-A0ABD6CV34-F1
#
_cell.length_a   1.000
_cell.length_b   1.000
_cell.length_c   1.000
_cell.angle_alpha   90.00
_cell.angle_beta   90.00
_cell.angle_gamma   90.00
#
_symmetry.space_group_name_H-M   'P 1'
#
loop_
_entity.id
_entity.type
_entity.pdbx_description
1 polymer ?
#
loop_
_entity_poly.entity_id
_entity_poly.type
_entity_poly.pdbx_seq_one_letter_code
_entity_poly.pdbx_strand_id
1 'polypeptide(L)'
;MTDDTETETETEADTEGTDQVVDRTDEEVVVDLDSAAAYEERVDQLQETVEDQQEQIEELEDLLLDLSVRAADDRGMGVCPECHGPVEKVSRWFGPTTIECRRCGESFHEY
;
A
#
# COMPACT_ATOMS: atom_id res chain seq x y z
N MET A 1 59.57 1.02 25.69
CA MET A 1 60.60 2.00 25.31
C MET A 1 59.87 3.10 24.56
N THR A 2 60.04 4.36 25.04
CA THR A 2 59.82 5.68 24.36
C THR A 2 58.42 5.92 23.76
N ASP A 3 57.57 6.81 24.28
CA ASP A 3 57.70 8.27 24.49
C ASP A 3 58.38 8.98 23.30
N ASP A 4 57.60 9.72 22.50
CA ASP A 4 57.84 11.16 22.35
C ASP A 4 56.66 11.88 21.67
N THR A 5 56.58 13.16 21.99
CA THR A 5 55.55 14.14 21.73
C THR A 5 55.82 14.87 20.42
N GLU A 6 54.78 15.18 19.63
CA GLU A 6 54.81 16.36 18.74
C GLU A 6 53.50 17.15 18.89
N THR A 7 53.62 18.28 19.56
CA THR A 7 52.67 19.39 19.63
C THR A 7 52.96 20.33 18.49
N GLU A 8 51.96 20.68 17.67
CA GLU A 8 51.96 21.91 16.87
C GLU A 8 50.56 22.55 16.83
N THR A 9 50.41 23.58 17.67
CA THR A 9 49.83 24.92 17.41
C THR A 9 48.42 25.10 16.82
N GLU A 10 47.53 25.57 17.70
CA GLU A 10 46.63 26.74 17.59
C GLU A 10 46.20 27.22 16.20
N THR A 11 44.89 27.22 15.97
CA THR A 11 44.24 28.31 15.23
C THR A 11 42.94 28.65 15.95
N GLU A 12 42.98 29.80 16.62
CA GLU A 12 41.81 30.48 17.13
C GLU A 12 40.91 30.87 15.95
N ALA A 13 39.68 30.38 15.96
CA ALA A 13 38.59 30.98 15.19
C ALA A 13 37.55 31.44 16.19
N ASP A 14 37.76 32.69 16.61
CA ASP A 14 36.77 33.59 17.16
C ASP A 14 35.46 33.45 16.38
N THR A 15 34.44 32.87 17.02
CA THR A 15 33.04 33.15 16.67
C THR A 15 32.38 33.76 17.88
N GLU A 16 32.86 34.96 18.21
CA GLU A 16 32.05 36.16 18.36
C GLU A 16 30.53 35.89 18.30
N GLY A 17 29.89 36.01 19.47
CA GLY A 17 28.56 36.59 19.60
C GLY A 17 27.44 35.89 18.84
N THR A 18 26.89 34.83 19.44
CA THR A 18 25.43 34.70 19.45
C THR A 18 25.00 34.19 20.81
N ASP A 19 25.11 35.10 21.79
CA ASP A 19 24.24 35.13 22.96
C ASP A 19 22.80 35.32 22.46
N GLN A 20 22.23 34.29 21.81
CA GLN A 20 20.79 34.16 21.69
C GLN A 20 20.33 33.71 23.06
N VAL A 21 20.27 34.69 23.96
CA VAL A 21 19.38 34.67 25.11
C VAL A 21 18.09 34.08 24.59
N VAL A 22 17.81 32.88 25.06
CA VAL A 22 16.55 32.20 24.87
C VAL A 22 15.54 33.07 25.61
N ASP A 23 15.07 34.13 24.96
CA ASP A 23 13.80 34.76 25.27
C ASP A 23 12.76 33.73 24.84
N ARG A 24 12.66 32.67 25.65
CA ARG A 24 11.42 31.92 25.80
C ARG A 24 10.48 32.94 26.43
N THR A 25 9.94 33.84 25.61
CA THR A 25 8.55 34.23 25.81
C THR A 25 7.83 32.92 26.05
N ASP A 26 7.17 32.81 27.19
CA ASP A 26 6.07 31.88 27.40
C ASP A 26 5.03 32.23 26.32
N GLU A 27 5.29 31.81 25.09
CA GLU A 27 4.40 31.95 23.96
C GLU A 27 3.32 30.91 24.24
N GLU A 28 2.26 31.38 24.89
CA GLU A 28 1.05 30.64 25.12
C GLU A 28 0.55 30.14 23.76
N VAL A 29 0.83 28.87 23.45
CA VAL A 29 0.36 28.22 22.24
C VAL A 29 -1.16 28.10 22.36
N VAL A 30 -1.88 29.06 21.78
CA VAL A 30 -3.34 29.03 21.70
C VAL A 30 -3.73 28.00 20.66
N VAL A 31 -4.09 26.80 21.11
CA VAL A 31 -4.62 25.74 20.24
C VAL A 31 -6.06 26.09 19.87
N ASP A 32 -6.31 26.26 18.58
CA ASP A 32 -7.66 26.44 18.04
C ASP A 32 -8.40 25.09 18.07
N LEU A 33 -9.18 24.89 19.15
CA LEU A 33 -9.98 23.69 19.37
C LEU A 33 -11.07 23.53 18.31
N ASP A 34 -11.59 24.62 17.75
CA ASP A 34 -12.61 24.58 16.69
C ASP A 34 -11.98 24.07 15.39
N SER A 35 -10.77 24.54 15.08
CA SER A 35 -9.98 23.99 13.97
C SER A 35 -9.66 22.51 14.19
N ALA A 36 -9.21 22.11 15.39
CA ALA A 36 -8.90 20.72 15.70
C ALA A 36 -10.12 19.80 15.52
N ALA A 37 -11.29 20.19 16.04
CA ALA A 37 -12.53 19.45 15.86
C ALA A 37 -12.94 19.33 14.37
N ALA A 38 -12.76 20.39 13.58
CA ALA A 38 -13.01 20.36 12.13
C ALA A 38 -12.00 19.51 11.34
N TYR A 39 -10.78 19.32 11.85
CA TYR A 39 -9.83 18.36 11.28
C TYR A 39 -10.22 16.92 11.64
N GLU A 40 -10.62 16.66 12.88
CA GLU A 40 -11.11 15.34 13.32
C GLU A 40 -12.32 14.90 12.48
N GLU A 41 -13.33 15.76 12.31
CA GLU A 41 -14.51 15.47 11.49
C GLU A 41 -14.14 15.12 10.03
N ARG A 42 -13.18 15.84 9.45
CA ARG A 42 -12.71 15.55 8.09
C ARG A 42 -11.94 14.24 8.00
N VAL A 43 -11.16 13.91 9.02
CA VAL A 43 -10.45 12.63 9.10
C VAL A 43 -11.44 11.48 9.18
N ASP A 44 -12.47 11.61 10.01
CA ASP A 44 -13.52 10.58 10.16
C ASP A 44 -14.25 10.35 8.81
N GLN A 45 -14.65 11.42 8.12
CA GLN A 45 -15.28 11.31 6.79
C GLN A 45 -14.36 10.67 5.74
N LEU A 46 -13.06 10.99 5.78
CA LEU A 46 -12.09 10.38 4.87
C LEU A 46 -11.90 8.90 5.18
N GLN A 47 -11.89 8.51 6.46
CA GLN A 47 -11.80 7.12 6.88
C GLN A 47 -13.02 6.32 6.41
N GLU A 48 -14.23 6.83 6.64
CA GLU A 48 -15.48 6.24 6.16
C GLU A 48 -15.46 6.07 4.62
N THR A 49 -15.06 7.11 3.88
CA THR A 49 -14.95 7.04 2.42
C THR A 49 -13.94 5.98 1.97
N VAL A 50 -12.81 5.84 2.67
CA VAL A 50 -11.78 4.86 2.36
C VAL A 50 -12.25 3.43 2.65
N GLU A 51 -13.03 3.23 3.71
CA GLU A 51 -13.67 1.94 4.01
C GLU A 51 -14.70 1.57 2.94
N ASP A 52 -15.61 2.48 2.59
CA ASP A 52 -16.60 2.29 1.53
C ASP A 52 -15.96 2.00 0.17
N GLN A 53 -14.83 2.65 -0.13
CA GLN A 53 -14.09 2.42 -1.36
C GLN A 53 -13.41 1.06 -1.38
N GLN A 54 -12.89 0.59 -0.24
CA GLN A 54 -12.29 -0.75 -0.16
C GLN A 54 -13.34 -1.83 -0.41
N GLU A 55 -14.53 -1.72 0.19
CA GLU A 55 -15.62 -2.68 -0.03
C GLU A 55 -16.05 -2.71 -1.51
N GLN A 56 -16.18 -1.54 -2.15
CA GLN A 56 -16.50 -1.46 -3.58
C GLN A 56 -15.40 -2.04 -4.47
N ILE A 57 -14.13 -1.86 -4.12
CA ILE A 57 -13.02 -2.44 -4.86
C ILE A 57 -13.08 -3.96 -4.78
N GLU A 58 -13.30 -4.52 -3.59
CA GLU A 58 -13.42 -5.97 -3.40
C GLU A 58 -14.57 -6.55 -4.23
N GLU A 59 -15.75 -5.93 -4.24
CA GLU A 59 -16.88 -6.37 -5.06
C GLU A 59 -16.56 -6.32 -6.57
N LEU A 60 -15.89 -5.26 -7.02
CA LEU A 60 -15.50 -5.11 -8.43
C LEU A 60 -14.42 -6.10 -8.84
N GLU A 61 -13.46 -6.39 -7.96
CA GLU A 61 -12.42 -7.40 -8.19
C GLU A 61 -13.05 -8.78 -8.36
N ASP A 62 -13.97 -9.16 -7.49
CA ASP A 62 -14.72 -10.43 -7.59
C ASP A 62 -15.50 -10.52 -8.91
N LEU A 63 -16.20 -9.45 -9.29
CA LEU A 63 -16.95 -9.40 -10.56
C LEU A 63 -16.03 -9.52 -11.77
N LEU A 64 -14.87 -8.84 -11.76
CA LEU A 64 -13.89 -8.92 -12.83
C LEU A 64 -13.29 -10.32 -12.95
N LEU A 65 -13.04 -10.99 -11.83
CA LEU A 65 -12.53 -12.36 -11.82
C LEU A 65 -13.55 -13.33 -12.44
N ASP A 66 -14.84 -13.24 -12.10
CA ASP A 66 -15.91 -14.05 -12.70
C ASP A 66 -16.05 -13.79 -14.22
N LEU A 67 -15.98 -12.52 -14.64
CA LEU A 67 -15.98 -12.16 -16.06
C LEU A 67 -14.75 -12.72 -16.80
N SER A 68 -13.58 -12.74 -16.16
CA SER A 68 -12.35 -13.28 -16.74
C SER A 68 -12.45 -14.79 -17.00
N VAL A 69 -13.14 -15.53 -16.13
CA VAL A 69 -13.42 -16.97 -16.33
C VAL A 69 -14.27 -17.16 -17.58
N ARG A 70 -15.31 -16.34 -17.79
CA ARG A 70 -16.11 -16.41 -19.04
C ARG A 70 -15.32 -15.99 -20.27
N ALA A 71 -14.39 -15.06 -20.17
CA ALA A 71 -13.50 -14.72 -21.28
C ALA A 71 -12.62 -15.91 -21.70
N ALA A 72 -12.30 -16.83 -20.78
CA ALA A 72 -11.59 -18.07 -21.11
C ALA A 72 -12.38 -19.03 -22.02
N ASP A 73 -13.71 -18.92 -22.02
CA ASP A 73 -14.62 -19.71 -22.86
C ASP A 73 -14.42 -19.44 -24.36
N ASP A 74 -14.21 -18.17 -24.71
CA ASP A 74 -14.14 -17.64 -26.08
C ASP A 74 -12.70 -17.55 -26.63
N ARG A 75 -11.79 -18.40 -26.13
CA ARG A 75 -10.34 -18.48 -26.44
C ARG A 75 -9.45 -17.46 -25.71
N GLY A 76 -9.96 -16.76 -24.70
CA GLY A 76 -9.17 -15.93 -23.80
C GLY A 76 -8.39 -16.75 -22.76
N MET A 77 -7.46 -16.09 -22.05
CA MET A 77 -6.87 -16.61 -20.81
C MET A 77 -7.69 -16.00 -19.66
N GLY A 78 -8.27 -16.83 -18.79
CA GLY A 78 -9.00 -16.37 -17.61
C GLY A 78 -8.18 -16.44 -16.34
N VAL A 79 -8.68 -15.84 -15.26
CA VAL A 79 -8.09 -15.90 -13.93
C VAL A 79 -9.08 -16.55 -12.98
N CYS A 80 -8.63 -17.52 -12.19
CA CYS A 80 -9.44 -18.21 -11.21
C CYS A 80 -9.73 -17.27 -10.02
N PRO A 81 -10.99 -17.11 -9.60
CA PRO A 81 -11.35 -16.24 -8.47
C PRO A 81 -10.73 -16.70 -7.15
N GLU A 82 -10.61 -18.02 -6.94
CA GLU A 82 -10.12 -18.56 -5.67
C GLU A 82 -8.61 -18.45 -5.49
N CYS A 83 -7.81 -18.76 -6.53
CA CYS A 83 -6.36 -18.91 -6.40
C CYS A 83 -5.55 -17.97 -7.30
N HIS A 84 -6.22 -17.08 -8.03
CA HIS A 84 -5.62 -16.17 -9.01
C HIS A 84 -4.70 -16.89 -10.01
N GLY A 85 -5.05 -18.14 -10.33
CA GLY A 85 -4.32 -19.00 -11.27
C GLY A 85 -4.91 -18.92 -12.68
N PRO A 86 -4.15 -19.29 -13.72
CA PRO A 86 -4.64 -19.26 -15.09
C PRO A 86 -5.75 -20.29 -15.30
N VAL A 87 -6.84 -19.85 -15.95
CA VAL A 87 -7.99 -20.65 -16.36
C VAL A 87 -7.97 -20.83 -17.87
N GLU A 88 -8.06 -22.09 -18.31
CA GLU A 88 -7.94 -22.47 -19.71
C GLU A 88 -8.98 -23.53 -20.09
N LYS A 89 -9.34 -23.56 -21.37
CA LYS A 89 -10.13 -24.63 -21.95
C LYS A 89 -9.25 -25.86 -22.25
N VAL A 90 -9.60 -27.00 -21.68
CA VAL A 90 -8.84 -28.24 -21.74
C VAL A 90 -9.64 -29.29 -22.49
N SER A 91 -9.23 -29.58 -23.72
CA SER A 91 -9.77 -30.69 -24.51
C SER A 91 -8.96 -31.95 -24.25
N ARG A 92 -9.63 -33.02 -23.83
CA ARG A 92 -9.02 -34.34 -23.58
C ARG A 92 -9.33 -35.28 -24.75
N TRP A 93 -8.38 -36.16 -25.12
CA TRP A 93 -8.58 -37.12 -26.22
C TRP A 93 -9.77 -38.05 -25.92
N PHE A 94 -9.90 -38.47 -24.66
CA PHE A 94 -11.04 -39.24 -24.18
C PHE A 94 -11.62 -38.52 -22.97
N GLY A 95 -12.70 -37.77 -23.18
CA GLY A 95 -13.41 -37.04 -22.13
C GLY A 95 -14.03 -35.74 -22.63
N PRO A 96 -14.93 -35.14 -21.82
CA PRO A 96 -15.53 -33.85 -22.13
C PRO A 96 -14.46 -32.75 -22.10
N THR A 97 -14.73 -31.65 -22.82
CA THR A 97 -13.88 -30.48 -22.76
C THR A 97 -14.28 -29.68 -21.53
N THR A 98 -13.31 -29.27 -20.71
CA THR A 98 -13.60 -28.51 -19.48
C THR A 98 -12.92 -27.15 -19.52
N ILE A 99 -13.44 -26.20 -18.75
CA ILE A 99 -12.73 -24.98 -18.37
C ILE A 99 -12.27 -25.16 -16.94
N GLU A 100 -10.96 -25.15 -16.72
CA GLU A 100 -10.39 -25.43 -15.42
C GLU A 100 -9.20 -24.53 -15.08
N CYS A 101 -9.02 -24.28 -13.79
CA CYS A 101 -7.81 -23.62 -13.31
C CYS A 101 -6.62 -24.59 -13.30
N ARG A 102 -5.49 -24.19 -13.89
CA ARG A 102 -4.26 -25.00 -13.90
C ARG A 102 -3.52 -25.04 -12.56
N ARG A 103 -3.90 -24.17 -11.61
CA ARG A 103 -3.26 -24.08 -10.29
C ARG A 103 -4.01 -24.87 -9.23
N CYS A 104 -5.29 -24.58 -9.00
CA CYS A 104 -6.09 -25.28 -7.98
C CYS A 104 -6.88 -26.49 -8.52
N GLY A 105 -7.04 -26.61 -9.84
CA GLY A 105 -7.78 -27.72 -10.46
C GLY A 105 -9.30 -27.57 -10.47
N GLU A 106 -9.83 -26.43 -10.03
CA GLU A 106 -11.26 -26.17 -10.04
C GLU A 106 -11.83 -26.09 -11.47
N SER A 107 -12.97 -26.74 -11.69
CA SER A 107 -13.69 -26.75 -12.98
C SER A 107 -14.87 -25.79 -12.96
N PHE A 108 -14.88 -24.84 -13.89
CA PHE A 108 -15.93 -23.84 -14.02
C PHE A 108 -17.01 -24.24 -15.03
N HIS A 109 -16.67 -25.05 -16.03
CA HIS A 109 -17.62 -25.53 -17.03
C HIS A 109 -17.18 -26.86 -17.66
N GLU A 110 -18.14 -27.68 -18.08
CA GLU A 110 -17.96 -28.94 -18.81
C GLU A 110 -18.85 -28.93 -20.07
N TYR A 111 -18.28 -29.30 -21.21
CA TYR A 111 -18.89 -29.33 -22.54
C TYR A 111 -19.15 -30.75 -23.05
#